data_AF-A0A369VFV1-F1
#
_entry.id   AF-A0A369VFV1-F1
#
_cell.length_a   1.000
_cell.length_b   1.000
_cell.length_c   1.000
_cell.angle_alpha   90.00
_cell.angle_beta   90.00
_cell.angle_gamma   90.00
#
_symmetry.space_group_name_H-M   'P 1'
#
loop_
_entity.id
_entity.type
_entity.pdbx_description
1 polymer ?
#
loop_
_entity_poly.entity_id
_entity_poly.type
_entity_poly.pdbx_seq_one_letter_code
_entity_poly.pdbx_strand_id
1 'polypeptide(L)'
;MDTKHWLDYVTAIGSVTTPLFVLLLTAVGWRLRQSIERRHELENKLHGDRIETYNKILEPFIILLMSDAAWEHDTKHRGKNKNDVAMTKMMSLEYRNTSFKLSLVGSDAVVTAYNNLFQFFFEQGADPVHTPDQLRNMLSLLGTFLLEIRRSMGNESSKLTNWQMLEWFITDARKYSK
;
A
#
# COMPACT_ATOMS: atom_id res chain seq x y z
N MET A 1 11.73 -73.88 -1.58
CA MET A 1 10.42 -73.64 -2.25
C MET A 1 9.87 -72.29 -1.74
N ASP A 2 10.74 -71.28 -1.62
CA ASP A 2 10.52 -70.13 -0.71
C ASP A 2 10.52 -68.77 -1.41
N THR A 3 10.82 -68.76 -2.72
CA THR A 3 10.89 -67.54 -3.53
C THR A 3 9.51 -66.98 -3.90
N LYS A 4 8.44 -67.79 -3.85
CA LYS A 4 7.07 -67.33 -4.14
C LYS A 4 6.47 -66.53 -2.99
N HIS A 5 6.64 -66.97 -1.75
CA HIS A 5 5.99 -66.33 -0.60
C HIS A 5 6.51 -64.92 -0.30
N TRP A 6 7.82 -64.66 -0.43
CA TRP A 6 8.33 -63.31 -0.14
C TRP A 6 7.87 -62.26 -1.17
N LEU A 7 7.78 -62.64 -2.45
CA LEU A 7 7.23 -61.78 -3.50
C LEU A 7 5.77 -61.48 -3.21
N ASP A 8 4.98 -62.48 -2.80
CA ASP A 8 3.57 -62.28 -2.44
C ASP A 8 3.40 -61.33 -1.24
N TYR A 9 4.27 -61.43 -0.21
CA TYR A 9 4.28 -60.47 0.91
C TYR A 9 4.66 -59.06 0.49
N VAL A 10 5.69 -58.89 -0.34
CA VAL A 10 6.11 -57.57 -0.86
C VAL A 10 5.00 -56.96 -1.72
N THR A 11 4.32 -57.76 -2.53
CA THR A 11 3.23 -57.31 -3.40
C THR A 11 1.99 -56.94 -2.57
N ALA A 12 1.67 -57.71 -1.53
CA ALA A 12 0.58 -57.42 -0.61
C ALA A 12 0.84 -56.19 0.28
N ILE A 13 2.09 -55.99 0.71
CA ILE A 13 2.49 -54.77 1.43
C ILE A 13 2.42 -53.56 0.48
N GLY A 14 2.87 -53.71 -0.77
CA GLY A 14 2.80 -52.67 -1.79
C GLY A 14 1.36 -52.24 -2.13
N SER A 15 0.42 -53.19 -2.21
CA SER A 15 -0.98 -52.92 -2.55
C SER A 15 -1.78 -52.21 -1.45
N VAL A 16 -1.38 -52.36 -0.18
CA VAL A 16 -1.99 -51.65 0.96
C VAL A 16 -1.26 -50.33 1.26
N THR A 17 0.06 -50.33 1.14
CA THR A 17 0.89 -49.15 1.46
C THR A 17 0.71 -48.03 0.45
N THR A 18 0.59 -48.35 -0.84
CA THR A 18 0.46 -47.33 -1.89
C THR A 18 -0.81 -46.47 -1.73
N PRO A 19 -2.03 -47.05 -1.57
CA PRO A 19 -3.24 -46.25 -1.31
C PRO A 19 -3.16 -45.45 -0.01
N LEU A 20 -2.57 -46.03 1.05
CA LEU A 20 -2.40 -45.34 2.33
C LEU A 20 -1.48 -44.12 2.20
N PHE A 21 -0.39 -44.26 1.44
CA PHE A 21 0.54 -43.18 1.17
C PHE A 21 -0.08 -42.08 0.31
N VAL A 22 -0.86 -42.46 -0.72
CA VAL A 22 -1.61 -41.50 -1.55
C VAL A 22 -2.63 -40.73 -0.71
N LEU A 23 -3.36 -41.41 0.18
CA LEU A 23 -4.30 -40.75 1.10
C LEU A 23 -3.58 -39.77 2.04
N LEU A 24 -2.43 -40.17 2.58
CA LEU A 24 -1.62 -39.31 3.46
C LEU A 24 -1.10 -38.07 2.70
N LEU A 25 -0.54 -38.26 1.51
CA LEU A 25 -0.07 -37.16 0.66
C LEU A 25 -1.20 -36.22 0.25
N THR A 26 -2.38 -36.76 -0.05
CA THR A 26 -3.58 -35.97 -0.40
C THR A 26 -4.05 -35.14 0.80
N ALA A 27 -4.10 -35.74 1.99
CA ALA A 27 -4.49 -35.05 3.22
C ALA A 27 -3.51 -33.91 3.58
N VAL A 28 -2.20 -34.17 3.45
CA VAL A 28 -1.16 -33.15 3.66
C VAL A 28 -1.24 -32.04 2.61
N GLY A 29 -1.39 -32.41 1.33
CA GLY A 29 -1.54 -31.46 0.22
C GLY A 29 -2.76 -30.56 0.40
N TRP A 30 -3.90 -31.11 0.82
CA TRP A 30 -5.11 -30.34 1.08
C TRP A 30 -4.94 -29.36 2.25
N ARG A 31 -4.29 -29.79 3.35
CA ARG A 31 -4.01 -28.91 4.50
C ARG A 31 -3.09 -27.74 4.12
N LEU A 32 -2.04 -28.01 3.35
CA LEU A 32 -1.13 -26.97 2.85
C LEU A 32 -1.87 -25.98 1.94
N ARG A 33 -2.64 -26.51 0.97
CA ARG A 33 -3.46 -25.70 0.07
C ARG A 33 -4.45 -24.81 0.83
N GLN A 34 -5.16 -25.36 1.81
CA GLN A 34 -6.11 -24.60 2.63
C GLN A 34 -5.42 -23.47 3.41
N SER A 35 -4.20 -23.71 3.91
CA SER A 35 -3.43 -22.66 4.60
C SER A 35 -2.99 -21.53 3.66
N ILE A 36 -2.64 -21.87 2.41
CA ILE A 36 -2.24 -20.91 1.38
C ILE A 36 -3.45 -20.10 0.90
N GLU A 37 -4.57 -20.76 0.59
CA GLU A 37 -5.82 -20.10 0.17
C GLU A 37 -6.32 -19.13 1.24
N ARG A 38 -6.29 -19.53 2.52
CA ARG A 38 -6.68 -18.65 3.63
C ARG A 38 -5.79 -17.42 3.76
N ARG A 39 -4.47 -17.58 3.56
CA ARG A 39 -3.52 -16.46 3.55
C ARG A 39 -3.80 -15.49 2.40
N HIS A 40 -4.01 -16.00 1.19
CA HIS A 40 -4.36 -15.17 0.04
C HIS A 40 -5.70 -14.45 0.21
N GLU A 41 -6.72 -15.10 0.79
CA GLU A 41 -8.01 -14.44 1.04
C GLU A 41 -7.87 -13.27 2.04
N LEU A 42 -7.11 -13.48 3.12
CA LEU A 42 -6.80 -12.42 4.09
C LEU A 42 -5.99 -11.30 3.43
N GLU A 43 -5.00 -11.65 2.61
CA GLU A 43 -4.16 -10.70 1.90
C GLU A 43 -4.96 -9.86 0.89
N ASN A 44 -5.91 -10.47 0.18
CA ASN A 44 -6.84 -9.79 -0.74
C ASN A 44 -7.79 -8.84 -0.01
N LYS A 45 -8.36 -9.26 1.13
CA LYS A 45 -9.19 -8.39 1.98
C LYS A 45 -8.38 -7.17 2.47
N LEU A 46 -7.19 -7.42 3.00
CA LEU A 46 -6.26 -6.38 3.42
C LEU A 46 -5.80 -5.49 2.25
N HIS A 47 -5.72 -6.02 1.03
CA HIS A 47 -5.38 -5.25 -0.16
C HIS A 47 -6.48 -4.23 -0.50
N GLY A 48 -7.74 -4.65 -0.47
CA GLY A 48 -8.88 -3.75 -0.64
C GLY A 48 -8.92 -2.64 0.42
N ASP A 49 -8.74 -3.02 1.70
CA ASP A 49 -8.67 -2.08 2.81
C ASP A 49 -7.52 -1.07 2.67
N ARG A 50 -6.35 -1.52 2.19
CA ARG A 50 -5.20 -0.66 1.90
C ARG A 50 -5.52 0.36 0.81
N ILE A 51 -6.08 -0.07 -0.33
CA ILE A 51 -6.45 0.82 -1.44
C ILE A 51 -7.41 1.91 -0.95
N GLU A 52 -8.46 1.52 -0.23
CA GLU A 52 -9.45 2.47 0.28
C GLU A 52 -8.80 3.48 1.22
N THR A 53 -7.95 3.01 2.13
CA THR A 53 -7.23 3.86 3.10
C THR A 53 -6.28 4.82 2.38
N TYR A 54 -5.50 4.34 1.41
CA TYR A 54 -4.58 5.15 0.62
C TYR A 54 -5.32 6.21 -0.21
N ASN A 55 -6.46 5.89 -0.80
CA ASN A 55 -7.24 6.87 -1.55
C ASN A 55 -7.74 8.00 -0.64
N LYS A 56 -8.28 7.66 0.53
CA LYS A 56 -8.77 8.65 1.50
C LYS A 56 -7.65 9.50 2.08
N ILE A 57 -6.49 8.91 2.38
CA ILE A 57 -5.35 9.66 2.95
C ILE A 57 -4.70 10.61 1.95
N LEU A 58 -4.73 10.25 0.66
CA LEU A 58 -4.14 11.06 -0.42
C LEU A 58 -5.06 12.19 -0.88
N GLU A 59 -6.37 12.08 -0.67
CA GLU A 59 -7.34 13.03 -1.23
C GLU A 59 -7.04 14.50 -0.93
N PRO A 60 -6.69 14.92 0.31
CA PRO A 60 -6.39 16.32 0.56
C PRO A 60 -5.14 16.81 -0.17
N PHE A 61 -4.12 15.95 -0.35
CA PHE A 61 -2.96 16.28 -1.17
C PHE A 61 -3.32 16.38 -2.65
N ILE A 62 -4.27 15.56 -3.11
CA ILE A 62 -4.77 15.64 -4.48
C ILE A 62 -5.43 17.01 -4.70
N ILE A 63 -6.25 17.46 -3.75
CA ILE A 63 -6.90 18.77 -3.81
C ILE A 63 -5.86 19.90 -3.75
N LEU A 64 -4.84 19.83 -2.89
CA LEU A 64 -3.83 20.89 -2.78
C LEU A 64 -3.03 21.09 -4.08
N LEU A 65 -2.66 19.99 -4.72
CA LEU A 65 -1.70 20.01 -5.83
C LEU A 65 -2.36 20.03 -7.22
N MET A 66 -3.67 19.84 -7.33
CA MET A 66 -4.37 20.04 -8.60
C MET A 66 -4.24 21.49 -9.08
N SER A 67 -4.21 21.70 -10.39
CA SER A 67 -4.14 23.05 -10.97
C SER A 67 -5.40 23.86 -10.68
N ASP A 68 -5.26 25.19 -10.60
CA ASP A 68 -6.40 26.08 -10.36
C ASP A 68 -7.44 25.99 -11.48
N ALA A 69 -6.99 25.83 -12.74
CA ALA A 69 -7.87 25.57 -13.88
C ALA A 69 -8.71 24.29 -13.69
N ALA A 70 -8.12 23.21 -13.18
CA ALA A 70 -8.86 21.97 -12.91
C ALA A 70 -9.85 22.14 -11.75
N TRP A 71 -9.50 22.94 -10.74
CA TRP A 71 -10.37 23.24 -9.60
C TRP A 71 -11.58 24.09 -9.98
N GLU A 72 -11.39 25.11 -10.82
CA GLU A 72 -12.47 26.00 -11.28
C GLU A 72 -13.55 25.27 -12.10
N HIS A 73 -13.16 24.21 -12.81
CA HIS A 73 -14.09 23.37 -13.55
C HIS A 73 -14.83 22.33 -12.68
N ASP A 74 -14.46 22.17 -11.41
CA ASP A 74 -15.15 21.26 -10.51
C ASP A 74 -16.51 21.82 -10.09
N THR A 75 -17.58 21.09 -10.43
CA THR A 75 -18.96 21.48 -10.14
C THR A 75 -19.31 21.35 -8.66
N LYS A 76 -18.60 20.51 -7.89
CA LYS A 76 -18.90 20.25 -6.48
C LYS A 76 -18.37 21.33 -5.53
N HIS A 77 -17.31 22.03 -5.90
CA HIS A 77 -16.63 23.00 -5.02
C HIS A 77 -16.56 24.42 -5.59
N ARG A 78 -17.46 24.76 -6.54
CA ARG A 78 -17.54 26.11 -7.13
C ARG A 78 -17.56 27.21 -6.07
N GLY A 79 -16.68 28.19 -6.23
CA GLY A 79 -16.57 29.35 -5.35
C GLY A 79 -15.87 29.10 -4.01
N LYS A 80 -15.35 27.88 -3.76
CA LYS A 80 -14.55 27.59 -2.57
C LYS A 80 -13.05 27.72 -2.87
N ASN A 81 -12.30 28.17 -1.88
CA ASN A 81 -10.83 28.14 -1.95
C ASN A 81 -10.33 26.70 -1.78
N LYS A 82 -9.52 26.25 -2.73
CA LYS A 82 -8.92 24.91 -2.78
C LYS A 82 -8.11 24.57 -1.54
N ASN A 83 -7.29 25.52 -1.07
CA ASN A 83 -6.42 25.35 0.09
C ASN A 83 -7.27 25.19 1.36
N ASP A 84 -8.32 25.98 1.51
CA ASP A 84 -9.23 25.90 2.67
C ASP A 84 -9.97 24.56 2.70
N VAL A 85 -10.43 24.06 1.54
CA VAL A 85 -11.10 22.76 1.45
C VAL A 85 -10.15 21.64 1.83
N ALA A 86 -8.95 21.62 1.26
CA ALA A 86 -7.98 20.58 1.57
C ALA A 86 -7.54 20.61 3.03
N MET A 87 -7.26 21.80 3.58
CA MET A 87 -6.86 21.97 4.97
C MET A 87 -7.96 21.54 5.93
N THR A 88 -9.21 21.96 5.68
CA THR A 88 -10.37 21.51 6.46
C THR A 88 -10.49 19.99 6.45
N LYS A 89 -10.25 19.37 5.29
CA LYS A 89 -10.28 17.91 5.18
C LYS A 89 -9.17 17.24 5.99
N MET A 90 -7.92 17.72 5.90
CA MET A 90 -6.79 17.19 6.69
C MET A 90 -7.02 17.31 8.20
N MET A 91 -7.68 18.39 8.66
CA MET A 91 -7.96 18.61 10.08
C MET A 91 -9.16 17.80 10.60
N SER A 92 -9.97 17.23 9.72
CA SER A 92 -11.20 16.52 10.09
C SER A 92 -10.94 15.26 10.94
N LEU A 93 -11.92 14.90 11.76
CA LEU A 93 -11.91 13.63 12.49
C LEU A 93 -11.87 12.42 11.55
N GLU A 94 -12.53 12.51 10.40
CA GLU A 94 -12.51 11.46 9.38
C GLU A 94 -11.09 11.19 8.86
N TYR A 95 -10.33 12.26 8.60
CA TYR A 95 -8.95 12.13 8.16
C TYR A 95 -8.05 11.53 9.25
N ARG A 96 -8.23 11.96 10.51
CA ARG A 96 -7.53 11.37 11.66
C ARG A 96 -7.86 9.88 11.83
N ASN A 97 -9.12 9.49 11.68
CA ASN A 97 -9.50 8.07 11.73
C ASN A 97 -8.85 7.28 10.58
N THR A 98 -8.76 7.88 9.39
CA THR A 98 -8.10 7.28 8.23
C THR A 98 -6.58 7.15 8.46
N SER A 99 -5.93 8.13 9.09
CA SER A 99 -4.50 8.04 9.41
C SER A 99 -4.20 7.00 10.48
N PHE A 100 -5.09 6.84 11.47
CA PHE A 100 -5.02 5.69 12.38
C PHE A 100 -5.20 4.36 11.64
N LYS A 101 -6.18 4.25 10.72
CA LYS A 101 -6.34 3.03 9.90
C LYS A 101 -5.07 2.75 9.08
N LEU A 102 -4.42 3.78 8.53
CA LEU A 102 -3.16 3.65 7.79
C LEU A 102 -2.07 2.98 8.64
N SER A 103 -1.93 3.34 9.91
CA SER A 103 -0.95 2.71 10.82
C SER A 103 -1.22 1.23 11.09
N LEU A 104 -2.44 0.74 10.87
CA LEU A 104 -2.83 -0.65 11.09
C LEU A 104 -2.68 -1.51 9.84
N VAL A 105 -2.92 -0.92 8.65
CA VAL A 105 -2.99 -1.69 7.39
C VAL A 105 -1.83 -1.39 6.43
N GLY A 106 -1.14 -0.26 6.58
CA GLY A 106 0.00 0.12 5.76
C GLY A 106 1.25 -0.69 6.12
N SER A 107 2.17 -0.84 5.17
CA SER A 107 3.49 -1.40 5.47
C SER A 107 4.33 -0.42 6.30
N ASP A 108 5.31 -0.93 7.03
CA ASP A 108 6.20 -0.12 7.87
C ASP A 108 6.84 1.05 7.12
N ALA A 109 7.24 0.82 5.85
CA ALA A 109 7.81 1.85 4.99
C ALA A 109 6.79 2.96 4.67
N VAL A 110 5.53 2.60 4.40
CA VAL A 110 4.44 3.55 4.15
C VAL A 110 4.15 4.38 5.40
N VAL A 111 4.03 3.73 6.56
CA VAL A 111 3.78 4.40 7.84
C VAL A 111 4.94 5.35 8.18
N THR A 112 6.18 4.91 7.97
CA THR A 112 7.37 5.74 8.18
C THR A 112 7.38 6.96 7.26
N ALA A 113 7.11 6.78 5.96
CA ALA A 113 7.07 7.89 5.02
C ALA A 113 5.94 8.88 5.34
N TYR A 114 4.77 8.39 5.75
CA TYR A 114 3.66 9.22 6.22
C TYR A 114 4.04 10.04 7.46
N ASN A 115 4.65 9.40 8.44
CA ASN A 115 5.10 10.06 9.67
C ASN A 115 6.14 11.14 9.37
N ASN A 116 7.13 10.87 8.54
CA ASN A 116 8.15 11.85 8.16
C ASN A 116 7.51 13.07 7.46
N LEU A 117 6.52 12.84 6.57
CA LEU A 117 5.79 13.91 5.92
C LEU A 117 4.99 14.77 6.92
N PHE A 118 4.29 14.15 7.87
CA PHE A 118 3.50 14.90 8.85
C PHE A 118 4.35 15.57 9.92
N GLN A 119 5.46 14.96 10.33
CA GLN A 119 6.42 15.61 11.23
C GLN A 119 6.98 16.88 10.61
N PHE A 120 7.30 16.85 9.31
CA PHE A 120 7.71 18.07 8.61
C PHE A 120 6.69 19.21 8.73
N PHE A 121 5.38 18.92 8.68
CA PHE A 121 4.35 19.96 8.89
C PHE A 121 4.27 20.42 10.36
N PHE A 122 4.39 19.51 11.32
CA PHE A 122 4.32 19.86 12.75
C PHE A 122 5.54 20.65 13.23
N GLU A 123 6.72 20.34 12.70
CA GLU A 123 7.98 21.02 13.03
C GLU A 123 8.00 22.49 12.58
N GLN A 124 7.18 22.87 11.59
CA GLN A 124 7.12 24.26 11.14
C GLN A 124 6.36 25.21 12.09
N GLY A 125 5.56 24.68 13.02
CA GLY A 125 4.83 25.49 13.99
C GLY A 125 3.71 26.36 13.38
N ALA A 126 3.33 27.42 14.09
CA ALA A 126 2.17 28.26 13.74
C ALA A 126 2.46 29.35 12.69
N ASP A 127 3.74 29.70 12.49
CA ASP A 127 4.17 30.73 11.53
C ASP A 127 5.33 30.20 10.65
N PRO A 128 5.01 29.31 9.68
CA PRO A 128 6.01 28.67 8.84
C PRO A 128 6.71 29.67 7.90
N VAL A 129 8.04 29.69 7.92
CA VAL A 129 8.84 30.49 6.97
C VAL A 129 8.83 29.81 5.60
N HIS A 130 7.91 30.18 4.71
CA HIS A 130 7.80 29.57 3.39
C HIS A 130 9.01 29.85 2.48
N THR A 131 9.99 28.95 2.48
CA THR A 131 11.15 29.01 1.57
C THR A 131 11.02 28.01 0.42
N PRO A 132 11.66 28.26 -0.74
CA PRO A 132 11.75 27.27 -1.82
C PRO A 132 12.33 25.92 -1.36
N ASP A 133 13.27 25.93 -0.42
CA ASP A 133 13.86 24.70 0.13
C ASP A 133 12.87 23.90 0.97
N GLN A 134 12.02 24.57 1.75
CA GLN A 134 10.95 23.90 2.48
C GLN A 134 9.93 23.28 1.52
N LEU A 135 9.54 24.01 0.47
CA LEU A 135 8.65 23.47 -0.56
C LEU A 135 9.28 22.23 -1.23
N ARG A 136 10.56 22.30 -1.59
CA ARG A 136 11.31 21.17 -2.15
C ARG A 136 11.31 19.97 -1.19
N ASN A 137 11.57 20.20 0.10
CA ASN A 137 11.61 19.13 1.10
C ASN A 137 10.22 18.48 1.27
N MET A 138 9.16 19.29 1.38
CA MET A 138 7.78 18.82 1.44
C MET A 138 7.42 17.94 0.24
N LEU A 139 7.77 18.40 -0.98
CA LEU A 139 7.53 17.63 -2.20
C LEU A 139 8.34 16.33 -2.21
N SER A 140 9.60 16.35 -1.79
CA SER A 140 10.44 15.15 -1.68
C SER A 140 9.81 14.11 -0.74
N LEU A 141 9.29 14.54 0.42
CA LEU A 141 8.62 13.69 1.40
C LEU A 141 7.31 13.12 0.85
N LEU A 142 6.49 13.93 0.20
CA LEU A 142 5.24 13.47 -0.43
C LEU A 142 5.51 12.46 -1.56
N GLY A 143 6.50 12.73 -2.41
CA GLY A 143 6.91 11.81 -3.45
C GLY A 143 7.41 10.47 -2.90
N THR A 144 8.10 10.51 -1.76
CA THR A 144 8.56 9.30 -1.05
C THR A 144 7.36 8.51 -0.53
N PHE A 145 6.39 9.18 0.08
CA PHE A 145 5.16 8.54 0.54
C PHE A 145 4.38 7.85 -0.59
N LEU A 146 4.24 8.51 -1.75
CA LEU A 146 3.60 7.91 -2.94
C LEU A 146 4.38 6.70 -3.47
N LEU A 147 5.72 6.76 -3.45
CA LEU A 147 6.56 5.65 -3.89
C LEU A 147 6.42 4.43 -2.98
N GLU A 148 6.40 4.64 -1.67
CA GLU A 148 6.21 3.55 -0.70
C GLU A 148 4.80 2.94 -0.79
N ILE A 149 3.76 3.76 -1.00
CA ILE A 149 2.42 3.25 -1.30
C ILE A 149 2.48 2.34 -2.52
N ARG A 150 3.09 2.80 -3.63
CA ARG A 150 3.22 2.01 -4.86
C ARG A 150 3.95 0.69 -4.64
N ARG A 151 5.04 0.69 -3.87
CA ARG A 151 5.80 -0.51 -3.50
C ARG A 151 4.95 -1.49 -2.70
N SER A 152 4.24 -1.00 -1.68
CA SER A 152 3.34 -1.82 -0.83
C SER A 152 2.19 -2.48 -1.60
N MET A 153 1.89 -1.98 -2.79
CA MET A 153 0.86 -2.48 -3.70
C MET A 153 1.39 -3.53 -4.71
N GLY A 154 2.61 -4.03 -4.51
CA GLY A 154 3.21 -5.10 -5.33
C GLY A 154 4.23 -4.62 -6.37
N ASN A 155 4.65 -3.35 -6.30
CA ASN A 155 5.70 -2.80 -7.19
C ASN A 155 7.02 -2.59 -6.44
N GLU A 156 7.46 -3.58 -5.66
CA GLU A 156 8.66 -3.46 -4.80
C GLU A 156 9.92 -3.07 -5.58
N SER A 157 10.10 -3.64 -6.77
CA SER A 157 11.24 -3.37 -7.66
C SER A 157 11.08 -2.09 -8.50
N SER A 158 10.25 -1.13 -8.06
CA SER A 158 10.05 0.13 -8.77
C SER A 158 11.38 0.88 -8.93
N LYS A 159 11.71 1.24 -10.18
CA LYS A 159 12.85 2.08 -10.53
C LYS A 159 12.52 3.57 -10.53
N LEU A 160 11.27 3.92 -10.25
CA LEU A 160 10.83 5.32 -10.17
C LEU A 160 11.43 5.98 -8.94
N THR A 161 11.87 7.23 -9.10
CA THR A 161 12.27 8.09 -7.99
C THR A 161 11.06 8.76 -7.35
N ASN A 162 11.23 9.27 -6.14
CA ASN A 162 10.21 10.07 -5.45
C ASN A 162 9.74 11.27 -6.29
N TRP A 163 10.66 11.93 -7.02
CA TRP A 163 10.31 13.04 -7.92
C TRP A 163 9.50 12.59 -9.13
N GLN A 164 9.86 11.45 -9.73
CA GLN A 164 9.11 10.89 -10.86
C GLN A 164 7.67 10.53 -10.49
N MET A 165 7.39 10.19 -9.22
CA MET A 165 6.04 9.97 -8.73
C MET A 165 5.16 11.23 -8.77
N LEU A 166 5.77 12.42 -8.80
CA LEU A 166 5.08 13.71 -8.78
C LEU A 166 5.01 14.40 -10.15
N GLU A 167 5.77 13.95 -11.14
CA GLU A 167 5.90 14.62 -12.44
C GLU A 167 4.58 14.76 -13.21
N TRP A 168 3.69 13.77 -13.09
CA TRP A 168 2.37 13.82 -13.73
C TRP A 168 1.38 14.71 -12.99
N PHE A 169 1.68 15.05 -11.74
CA PHE A 169 0.75 15.68 -10.81
C PHE A 169 1.05 17.14 -10.53
N ILE A 170 2.31 17.56 -10.70
CA ILE A 170 2.77 18.93 -10.41
C ILE A 170 3.43 19.49 -11.66
N THR A 171 2.89 20.60 -12.19
CA THR A 171 3.35 21.26 -13.42
C THR A 171 4.85 21.53 -13.46
N ASP A 172 5.46 21.79 -12.31
CA ASP A 172 6.86 22.20 -12.16
C ASP A 172 7.74 21.21 -11.38
N ALA A 173 7.33 19.94 -11.21
CA ALA A 173 8.08 18.95 -10.44
C ALA A 173 9.58 18.87 -10.82
N ARG A 174 9.88 18.97 -12.12
CA ARG A 174 11.25 18.89 -12.66
C ARG A 174 12.13 20.11 -12.34
N LYS A 175 11.53 21.25 -11.95
CA LYS A 175 12.30 22.43 -11.51
C LYS A 175 12.85 22.22 -10.10
N TYR A 176 12.08 21.54 -9.24
CA TYR A 176 12.44 21.28 -7.84
C TYR A 176 13.35 20.06 -7.64
N SER A 177 13.44 19.17 -8.64
CA SER A 177 14.30 17.98 -8.56
C SER A 177 15.79 18.26 -8.79
N LYS A 178 16.13 19.40 -9.41
CA LYS A 178 17.51 19.89 -9.56
C LYS A 178 18.00 20.47 -8.24
#